data_AF-A0A652JSC7-F1
#
_entry.id   AF-A0A652JSC7-F1
#
_cell.length_a   1.000
_cell.length_b   1.000
_cell.length_c   1.000
_cell.angle_alpha   90.00
_cell.angle_beta   90.00
_cell.angle_gamma   90.00
#
_symmetry.space_group_name_H-M   'P 1'
#
loop_
_entity.id
_entity.type
_entity.pdbx_description
1 polymer ?
#
loop_
_entity_poly.entity_id
_entity_poly.type
_entity_poly.pdbx_seq_one_letter_code
_entity_poly.pdbx_strand_id
1 'polypeptide(L)'
;TELVRRVRDTGLGAYSNQDLPFDRLVEYLSPHRSSAHAPLVQVMLQVHAAGAADASAAPSALDGEPMAFRGAGAKSDLTFALTETTGPDGAPGGLRVVQGRGVLQDTPQPARLLTRRLAETLDACAADPEALLSALGEGRPAPGGPEVVVDAQGRPAPVRVPGEVHEPAPGGGLRATGRRAYRDADGVLRPVAAQSVNGYP
;
A
#
# COMPACT_ATOMS: atom_id res chain seq x y z
N THR A 1 -22.55 -1.24 -2.67
CA THR A 1 -22.20 -1.99 -1.43
C THR A 1 -21.82 -3.48 -1.55
N GLU A 2 -21.91 -4.11 -2.74
CA GLU A 2 -21.62 -5.55 -2.95
C GLU A 2 -20.28 -6.04 -2.36
N LEU A 3 -19.20 -5.29 -2.56
CA LEU A 3 -17.85 -5.64 -2.07
C LEU A 3 -17.81 -5.80 -0.55
N VAL A 4 -18.43 -4.88 0.20
CA VAL A 4 -18.46 -4.92 1.67
C VAL A 4 -19.18 -6.17 2.15
N ARG A 5 -20.28 -6.54 1.49
CA ARG A 5 -21.02 -7.77 1.80
C ARG A 5 -20.15 -9.01 1.58
N ARG A 6 -19.45 -9.09 0.44
CA ARG A 6 -18.55 -10.21 0.13
C ARG A 6 -17.40 -10.31 1.13
N VAL A 7 -16.78 -9.19 1.49
CA VAL A 7 -15.69 -9.15 2.48
C VAL A 7 -16.20 -9.57 3.87
N ARG A 8 -17.40 -9.13 4.26
CA ARG A 8 -18.04 -9.54 5.51
C ARG A 8 -18.28 -11.06 5.54
N ASP A 9 -18.87 -11.61 4.48
CA ASP A 9 -19.16 -13.05 4.40
C ASP A 9 -17.88 -13.88 4.51
N THR A 10 -16.85 -13.54 3.73
CA THR A 10 -15.55 -14.22 3.78
C THR A 10 -14.87 -14.07 5.15
N GLY A 11 -14.90 -12.87 5.74
CA GLY A 11 -14.30 -12.59 7.04
C GLY A 11 -14.96 -13.39 8.16
N LEU A 12 -16.30 -13.44 8.19
CA LEU A 12 -17.04 -14.25 9.18
C LEU A 12 -16.78 -15.75 9.00
N GLY A 13 -16.67 -16.22 7.74
CA GLY A 13 -16.27 -17.59 7.44
C GLY A 13 -14.86 -17.92 7.95
N ALA A 14 -13.91 -17.00 7.80
CA ALA A 14 -12.55 -17.15 8.31
C ALA A 14 -12.51 -17.16 9.84
N TYR A 15 -13.23 -16.26 10.51
CA TYR A 15 -13.32 -16.24 11.97
C TYR A 15 -13.92 -17.51 12.57
N SER A 16 -14.85 -18.14 11.84
CA SER A 16 -15.42 -19.44 12.24
C SER A 16 -14.40 -20.58 12.24
N ASN A 17 -13.20 -20.38 11.66
CA ASN A 17 -12.11 -21.35 11.56
C ASN A 17 -10.80 -20.80 12.18
N GLN A 18 -10.88 -19.80 13.06
CA GLN A 18 -9.70 -19.11 13.62
C GLN A 18 -8.80 -19.98 14.50
N ASP A 19 -9.30 -21.13 14.96
CA ASP A 19 -8.53 -22.07 15.79
C ASP A 19 -7.43 -22.79 15.01
N LEU A 20 -7.47 -22.76 13.67
CA LEU A 20 -6.42 -23.33 12.83
C LEU A 20 -5.18 -22.41 12.83
N PRO A 21 -4.02 -22.87 13.31
CA PRO A 21 -2.81 -22.06 13.28
C PRO A 21 -2.36 -21.77 11.84
N PHE A 22 -1.97 -20.52 11.58
CA PHE A 22 -1.52 -20.09 10.26
C PHE A 22 -0.37 -20.94 9.70
N ASP A 23 0.57 -21.36 10.55
CA ASP A 23 1.71 -22.20 10.13
C ASP A 23 1.27 -23.57 9.59
N ARG A 24 0.19 -24.15 10.15
CA ARG A 24 -0.39 -25.41 9.67
C ARG A 24 -1.07 -25.23 8.31
N LEU A 25 -1.69 -24.08 8.09
CA LEU A 25 -2.26 -23.75 6.78
C LEU A 25 -1.15 -23.62 5.71
N VAL A 26 -0.04 -22.95 6.04
CA VAL A 26 1.12 -22.83 5.15
C VAL A 26 1.73 -24.19 4.85
N GLU A 27 1.89 -25.05 5.87
CA GLU A 27 2.41 -26.42 5.70
C GLU A 27 1.52 -27.22 4.74
N TYR A 28 0.21 -27.22 4.98
CA TYR A 28 -0.75 -27.96 4.18
C TYR A 28 -0.83 -27.47 2.73
N LEU A 29 -0.89 -26.15 2.51
CA LEU A 29 -0.97 -25.56 1.17
C LEU A 29 0.36 -25.64 0.41
N SER A 30 1.48 -25.81 1.12
CA SER A 30 2.83 -25.90 0.56
C SER A 30 3.11 -24.89 -0.58
N PRO A 31 2.86 -23.58 -0.35
CA PRO A 31 3.07 -22.57 -1.38
C PRO A 31 4.56 -22.44 -1.74
N HIS A 32 4.83 -21.88 -2.92
CA HIS A 32 6.20 -21.66 -3.37
C HIS A 32 6.96 -20.76 -2.36
N ARG A 33 8.06 -21.27 -1.79
CA ARG A 33 8.82 -20.55 -0.77
C ARG A 33 9.70 -19.49 -1.42
N SER A 34 9.67 -18.28 -0.86
CA SER A 34 10.56 -17.18 -1.22
C SER A 34 11.19 -16.62 0.06
N SER A 35 12.47 -16.26 0.00
CA SER A 35 13.12 -15.47 1.05
C SER A 35 12.77 -13.98 0.96
N ALA A 36 12.17 -13.54 -0.16
CA ALA A 36 11.84 -12.16 -0.42
C ALA A 36 10.38 -11.79 -0.06
N HIS A 37 9.48 -12.76 0.07
CA HIS A 37 8.05 -12.52 0.28
C HIS A 37 7.43 -13.49 1.29
N ALA A 38 6.41 -13.01 2.00
CA ALA A 38 5.57 -13.84 2.84
C ALA A 38 4.78 -14.88 2.00
N PRO A 39 4.54 -16.10 2.54
CA PRO A 39 4.08 -17.25 1.75
C PRO A 39 2.62 -17.18 1.27
N LEU A 40 1.73 -16.48 1.99
CA LEU A 40 0.30 -16.41 1.65
C LEU A 40 -0.25 -14.97 1.57
N VAL A 41 0.31 -14.03 2.34
CA VAL A 41 -0.23 -12.67 2.45
C VAL A 41 0.90 -11.66 2.48
N GLN A 42 0.93 -10.77 1.50
CA GLN A 42 1.95 -9.73 1.37
C GLN A 42 1.46 -8.36 1.87
N VAL A 43 0.14 -8.17 1.98
CA VAL A 43 -0.49 -6.94 2.49
C VAL A 43 -1.34 -7.25 3.72
N MET A 44 -1.00 -6.63 4.85
CA MET A 44 -1.74 -6.77 6.09
C MET A 44 -2.59 -5.51 6.35
N LEU A 45 -3.83 -5.70 6.80
CA LEU A 45 -4.71 -4.64 7.29
C LEU A 45 -5.07 -4.94 8.74
N GLN A 46 -4.80 -3.98 9.62
CA GLN A 46 -5.16 -4.03 11.04
C GLN A 46 -6.05 -2.83 11.34
N VAL A 47 -7.17 -3.05 12.01
CA VAL A 47 -8.07 -1.99 12.46
C VAL A 47 -8.22 -2.12 13.96
N HIS A 48 -7.85 -1.07 14.68
CA HIS A 48 -7.90 -0.98 16.12
C HIS A 48 -9.02 -0.02 16.53
N ALA A 49 -9.84 -0.45 17.47
CA ALA A 49 -10.87 0.41 18.06
C ALA A 49 -10.23 1.62 18.78
N ALA A 50 -11.00 2.69 18.91
CA ALA A 50 -10.60 3.86 19.68
C ALA A 50 -10.28 3.47 21.13
N GLY A 51 -9.17 3.97 21.67
CA GLY A 51 -8.73 3.67 23.03
C GLY A 51 -8.13 2.27 23.24
N ALA A 52 -8.00 1.43 22.21
CA ALA A 52 -7.36 0.11 22.34
C ALA A 52 -5.87 0.18 22.74
N ALA A 53 -5.20 1.31 22.47
CA ALA A 53 -3.84 1.57 22.93
C ALA A 53 -3.78 2.13 24.38
N ASP A 54 -4.89 2.70 24.85
CA ASP A 54 -5.05 3.32 26.18
C ASP A 54 -5.81 2.40 27.15
N ALA A 55 -6.04 1.14 26.78
CA ALA A 55 -6.52 0.10 27.67
C ALA A 55 -5.41 -0.29 28.66
N SER A 56 -4.94 0.69 29.43
CA SER A 56 -4.25 0.51 30.70
C SER A 56 -5.20 -0.32 31.56
N ALA A 57 -4.78 -1.55 31.86
CA ALA A 57 -5.30 -2.28 32.99
C ALA A 57 -5.23 -1.37 34.24
N ALA A 58 -6.15 -1.56 35.19
CA ALA A 58 -6.07 -0.88 36.48
C ALA A 58 -4.65 -1.01 37.06
N PRO A 59 -4.11 0.06 37.66
CA PRO A 59 -2.70 0.08 38.03
C PRO A 59 -2.34 -1.07 38.97
N SER A 60 -1.32 -1.82 38.59
CA SER A 60 -0.80 -2.99 39.28
C SER A 60 0.56 -2.69 39.90
N ALA A 61 0.90 -3.36 40.99
CA ALA A 61 2.25 -3.34 41.55
C ALA A 61 3.32 -3.89 40.59
N LEU A 62 2.90 -4.44 39.45
CA LEU A 62 3.74 -4.92 38.35
C LEU A 62 3.76 -3.99 37.14
N ASP A 63 3.16 -2.80 37.22
CA ASP A 63 3.22 -1.83 36.13
C ASP A 63 4.67 -1.41 35.91
N GLY A 64 5.14 -1.61 34.67
CA GLY A 64 6.46 -1.20 34.22
C GLY A 64 6.35 -0.07 33.21
N GLU A 65 7.43 0.70 33.09
CA GLU A 65 7.56 1.70 32.02
C GLU A 65 7.65 0.99 30.67
N PRO A 66 6.82 1.35 29.67
CA PRO A 66 6.91 0.80 28.32
C PRO A 66 8.30 1.08 27.73
N MET A 67 9.11 0.03 27.58
CA MET A 67 10.39 0.16 26.89
C MET A 67 10.19 0.02 25.39
N ALA A 68 10.62 1.02 24.62
CA ALA A 68 10.52 0.98 23.16
C ALA A 68 11.33 -0.17 22.59
N PHE A 69 10.66 -1.27 22.23
CA PHE A 69 11.26 -2.40 21.56
C PHE A 69 11.07 -2.30 20.05
N ARG A 70 12.18 -2.27 19.31
CA ARG A 70 12.16 -2.42 17.86
C ARG A 70 12.39 -3.89 17.54
N GLY A 71 11.35 -4.62 17.15
CA GLY A 71 11.46 -6.03 16.75
C GLY A 71 12.42 -6.26 15.58
N ALA A 72 12.70 -7.50 15.21
CA ALA A 72 13.45 -7.83 14.00
C ALA A 72 12.49 -8.38 12.93
N GLY A 73 12.58 -7.86 11.70
CA GLY A 73 11.88 -8.38 10.51
C GLY A 73 10.47 -7.81 10.25
N ALA A 74 10.14 -7.64 8.98
CA ALA A 74 8.78 -7.43 8.52
C ALA A 74 8.13 -8.80 8.23
N LYS A 75 6.90 -9.02 8.71
CA LYS A 75 6.14 -10.26 8.48
C LYS A 75 5.38 -10.26 7.14
N SER A 76 5.24 -9.10 6.54
CA SER A 76 4.60 -8.85 5.25
C SER A 76 5.32 -7.72 4.52
N ASP A 77 5.06 -7.57 3.22
CA ASP A 77 5.70 -6.52 2.41
C ASP A 77 5.14 -5.14 2.76
N LEU A 78 3.84 -5.09 3.09
CA LEU A 78 3.10 -3.90 3.50
C LEU A 78 2.16 -4.21 4.67
N THR A 79 2.06 -3.29 5.62
CA THR A 79 1.04 -3.32 6.68
C THR A 79 0.39 -1.95 6.81
N PHE A 80 -0.94 -1.88 6.73
CA PHE A 80 -1.73 -0.73 7.15
C PHE A 80 -2.32 -1.01 8.53
N ALA A 81 -1.95 -0.22 9.52
CA ALA A 81 -2.55 -0.25 10.86
C ALA A 81 -3.38 1.02 11.05
N LEU A 82 -4.70 0.86 11.14
CA LEU A 82 -5.65 1.94 11.32
C LEU A 82 -6.12 1.94 12.76
N THR A 83 -6.22 3.12 13.35
CA THR A 83 -6.83 3.30 14.67
C THR A 83 -8.01 4.24 14.53
N GLU A 84 -9.18 3.80 14.94
CA GLU A 84 -10.35 4.66 15.05
C GLU A 84 -10.06 5.77 16.07
N THR A 85 -10.45 6.99 15.71
CA THR A 85 -10.41 8.14 16.61
C THR A 85 -11.83 8.52 16.99
N THR A 86 -11.99 9.09 18.17
CA THR A 86 -13.29 9.53 18.69
C THR A 86 -13.23 11.03 18.96
N GLY A 87 -14.29 11.74 18.56
CA GLY A 87 -14.50 13.14 18.87
C GLY A 87 -14.80 13.36 20.36
N PRO A 88 -14.77 14.62 20.83
CA PRO A 88 -14.99 14.97 22.23
C PRO A 88 -16.39 14.61 22.76
N ASP A 89 -17.35 14.36 21.88
CA ASP A 89 -18.74 13.98 22.13
C ASP A 89 -19.01 12.48 21.97
N GLY A 90 -17.97 11.67 21.70
CA GLY A 90 -18.13 10.25 21.41
C GLY A 90 -18.45 9.94 19.94
N ALA A 91 -18.56 10.95 19.06
CA ALA A 91 -18.80 10.74 17.64
C ALA A 91 -17.56 10.13 16.95
N PRO A 92 -17.72 9.44 15.81
CA PRO A 92 -16.60 9.00 15.00
C PRO A 92 -15.70 10.17 14.60
N GLY A 93 -14.45 10.16 15.06
CA GLY A 93 -13.44 11.18 14.79
C GLY A 93 -12.58 10.88 13.57
N GLY A 94 -12.88 9.80 12.84
CA GLY A 94 -12.14 9.34 11.67
C GLY A 94 -11.21 8.14 11.95
N LEU A 95 -10.26 7.94 11.03
CA LEU A 95 -9.27 6.86 11.09
C LEU A 95 -7.87 7.47 11.02
N ARG A 96 -7.03 7.16 12.00
CA ARG A 96 -5.59 7.45 11.94
C ARG A 96 -4.88 6.26 11.32
N VAL A 97 -4.25 6.48 10.16
CA VAL A 97 -3.48 5.44 9.46
C VAL A 97 -2.01 5.53 9.84
N VAL A 98 -1.46 4.43 10.36
CA VAL A 98 -0.03 4.23 10.54
C VAL A 98 0.40 3.06 9.65
N GLN A 99 1.41 3.27 8.81
CA GLN A 99 1.99 2.14 8.09
C GLN A 99 2.90 1.34 9.02
N GLY A 100 2.54 0.07 9.22
CA GLY A 100 3.32 -0.90 9.96
C GLY A 100 4.57 -1.35 9.20
N ARG A 101 5.39 -2.18 9.86
CA ARG A 101 6.70 -2.63 9.35
C ARG A 101 6.57 -3.51 8.12
N GLY A 102 7.32 -3.17 7.07
CA GLY A 102 7.26 -3.77 5.72
C GLY A 102 8.53 -3.49 4.92
N VAL A 103 8.77 -4.24 3.85
CA VAL A 103 9.92 -4.06 2.92
C VAL A 103 9.95 -2.64 2.34
N LEU A 104 8.78 -1.99 2.27
CA LEU A 104 8.63 -0.62 1.76
C LEU A 104 8.93 0.47 2.80
N GLN A 105 9.17 0.16 4.07
CA GLN A 105 9.47 1.18 5.09
C GLN A 105 10.78 1.92 4.84
N ASP A 106 11.77 1.25 4.25
CA ASP A 106 13.06 1.85 3.93
C ASP A 106 12.98 2.81 2.74
N THR A 107 11.82 2.86 2.05
CA THR A 107 11.54 3.82 0.96
C THR A 107 10.31 4.67 1.31
N PRO A 108 10.48 5.86 1.91
CA PRO A 108 9.38 6.62 2.50
C PRO A 108 8.35 7.16 1.49
N GLN A 109 8.68 7.21 0.20
CA GLN A 109 7.87 7.89 -0.81
C GLN A 109 6.77 6.99 -1.39
N PRO A 110 7.05 5.74 -1.84
CA PRO A 110 6.01 4.75 -2.14
C PRO A 110 5.06 4.51 -0.97
N ALA A 111 5.61 4.45 0.26
CA ALA A 111 4.84 4.27 1.48
C ALA A 111 3.78 5.39 1.66
N ARG A 112 4.21 6.66 1.56
CA ARG A 112 3.30 7.83 1.62
C ARG A 112 2.27 7.84 0.49
N LEU A 113 2.67 7.49 -0.73
CA LEU A 113 1.77 7.42 -1.88
C LEU A 113 0.64 6.42 -1.63
N LEU A 114 0.99 5.21 -1.19
CA LEU A 114 0.02 4.15 -0.91
C LEU A 114 -0.92 4.53 0.25
N THR A 115 -0.41 5.18 1.30
CA THR A 115 -1.24 5.68 2.41
C THR A 115 -2.25 6.72 1.93
N ARG A 116 -1.77 7.70 1.15
CA ARG A 116 -2.63 8.75 0.60
C ARG A 116 -3.71 8.14 -0.30
N ARG A 117 -3.34 7.14 -1.11
CA ARG A 117 -4.28 6.45 -1.99
C ARG A 117 -5.34 5.68 -1.25
N LEU A 118 -4.95 4.97 -0.19
CA LEU A 118 -5.90 4.30 0.67
C LEU A 118 -6.91 5.32 1.23
N ALA A 119 -6.45 6.46 1.74
CA ALA A 119 -7.32 7.51 2.26
C ALA A 119 -8.27 8.07 1.17
N GLU A 120 -7.74 8.47 0.01
CA GLU A 120 -8.55 8.99 -1.11
C GLU A 120 -9.60 7.96 -1.58
N THR A 121 -9.26 6.68 -1.58
CA THR A 121 -10.18 5.60 -1.97
C THR A 121 -11.28 5.39 -0.92
N LEU A 122 -10.91 5.41 0.37
CA LEU A 122 -11.87 5.28 1.47
C LEU A 122 -12.86 6.47 1.49
N ASP A 123 -12.36 7.70 1.27
CA ASP A 123 -13.19 8.90 1.19
C ASP A 123 -14.19 8.81 0.01
N ALA A 124 -13.71 8.36 -1.16
CA ALA A 124 -14.58 8.17 -2.33
C ALA A 124 -15.65 7.09 -2.10
N CYS A 125 -15.28 5.96 -1.48
CA CYS A 125 -16.23 4.90 -1.12
C CYS A 125 -17.27 5.38 -0.08
N ALA A 126 -16.86 6.23 0.87
CA ALA A 126 -17.76 6.76 1.89
C ALA A 126 -18.72 7.80 1.32
N ALA A 127 -18.26 8.61 0.36
CA ALA A 127 -19.08 9.62 -0.32
C ALA A 127 -20.14 9.00 -1.25
N ASP A 128 -19.80 7.91 -1.94
CA ASP A 128 -20.73 7.17 -2.80
C ASP A 128 -20.57 5.63 -2.62
N PRO A 129 -21.31 5.02 -1.67
CA PRO A 129 -21.22 3.59 -1.37
C PRO A 129 -21.72 2.66 -2.49
N GLU A 130 -22.42 3.20 -3.48
CA GLU A 130 -22.91 2.46 -4.65
C GLU A 130 -22.05 2.66 -5.90
N ALA A 131 -21.00 3.49 -5.80
CA ALA A 131 -20.00 3.63 -6.86
C ALA A 131 -19.38 2.26 -7.21
N LEU A 132 -19.21 2.03 -8.51
CA LEU A 132 -18.46 0.88 -9.01
C LEU A 132 -16.99 1.02 -8.63
N LEU A 133 -16.37 -0.09 -8.22
CA LEU A 133 -14.93 -0.12 -7.93
C LEU A 133 -14.09 0.37 -9.13
N SER A 134 -14.53 0.07 -10.36
CA SER A 134 -13.86 0.53 -11.59
C SER A 134 -13.96 2.04 -11.82
N ALA A 135 -14.91 2.72 -11.18
CA ALA A 135 -15.07 4.18 -11.24
C ALA A 135 -14.19 4.89 -10.20
N LEU A 136 -13.72 4.18 -9.18
CA LEU A 136 -12.68 4.64 -8.27
C LEU A 136 -11.36 4.61 -9.06
N GLY A 137 -11.02 5.72 -9.71
CA GLY A 137 -9.79 5.79 -10.52
C GLY A 137 -8.56 5.43 -9.68
N GLU A 138 -7.46 5.05 -10.34
CA GLU A 138 -6.15 4.73 -9.71
C GLU A 138 -5.48 5.96 -9.03
N GLY A 139 -6.26 7.03 -8.86
CA GLY A 139 -5.96 8.38 -8.42
C GLY A 139 -4.91 9.11 -9.27
N ARG A 140 -4.66 10.38 -8.94
CA ARG A 140 -3.66 11.21 -9.63
C ARG A 140 -2.24 10.66 -9.39
N PRO A 141 -1.49 10.16 -10.40
CA PRO A 141 -0.15 9.61 -10.20
C PRO A 141 0.72 10.55 -9.35
N ALA A 142 1.66 9.98 -8.59
CA ALA A 142 2.60 10.76 -7.75
C ALA A 142 3.10 11.99 -8.54
N PRO A 143 3.20 13.18 -7.90
CA PRO A 143 3.50 14.40 -8.61
C PRO A 143 4.83 14.26 -9.36
N GLY A 144 4.71 14.16 -10.68
CA GLY A 144 5.82 13.92 -11.58
C GLY A 144 5.34 14.08 -13.01
N GLY A 145 4.99 15.31 -13.38
CA GLY A 145 4.60 15.74 -14.72
C GLY A 145 3.37 15.05 -15.32
N PRO A 146 2.81 15.59 -16.41
CA PRO A 146 1.85 14.87 -17.25
C PRO A 146 2.49 13.70 -18.02
N GLU A 147 3.81 13.56 -17.94
CA GLU A 147 4.60 12.60 -18.70
C GLU A 147 4.38 11.15 -18.22
N VAL A 148 4.28 10.16 -19.12
CA VAL A 148 4.14 8.72 -18.81
C VAL A 148 5.29 7.97 -19.44
N VAL A 149 5.98 7.11 -18.70
CA VAL A 149 7.00 6.22 -19.27
C VAL A 149 6.30 4.97 -19.76
N VAL A 150 6.56 4.56 -21.00
CA VAL A 150 5.96 3.40 -21.64
C VAL A 150 7.05 2.39 -22.02
N ASP A 151 6.83 1.12 -21.70
CA ASP A 151 7.76 0.03 -22.00
C ASP A 151 7.74 -0.37 -23.49
N ALA A 152 8.56 -1.35 -23.87
CA ALA A 152 8.63 -1.82 -25.26
C ALA A 152 7.33 -2.48 -25.75
N GLN A 153 6.41 -2.80 -24.85
CA GLN A 153 5.13 -3.44 -25.12
C GLN A 153 3.97 -2.43 -25.13
N GLY A 154 4.25 -1.13 -25.04
CA GLY A 154 3.24 -0.08 -25.06
C GLY A 154 2.48 0.10 -23.74
N ARG A 155 2.97 -0.46 -22.64
CA ARG A 155 2.33 -0.38 -21.31
C ARG A 155 3.06 0.63 -20.42
N PRO A 156 2.41 1.21 -19.40
CA PRO A 156 3.10 2.03 -18.41
C PRO A 156 4.29 1.27 -17.80
N ALA A 157 5.49 1.81 -17.96
CA ALA A 157 6.71 1.18 -17.49
C ALA A 157 6.75 1.21 -15.95
N PRO A 158 7.11 0.07 -15.30
CA PRO A 158 7.32 0.05 -13.86
C PRO A 158 8.43 1.01 -13.40
N VAL A 159 8.44 1.32 -12.10
CA VAL A 159 9.50 2.10 -11.46
C VAL A 159 10.87 1.46 -11.74
N ARG A 160 11.87 2.29 -12.04
CA ARG A 160 13.25 1.93 -12.44
C ARG A 160 13.35 1.10 -13.72
N VAL A 161 12.28 0.99 -14.50
CA VAL A 161 12.31 0.37 -15.83
C VAL A 161 12.42 1.47 -16.89
N PRO A 162 13.50 1.50 -17.68
CA PRO A 162 13.65 2.40 -18.81
C PRO A 162 12.56 2.21 -19.87
N GLY A 163 11.92 3.30 -20.27
CA GLY A 163 10.95 3.32 -21.36
C GLY A 163 10.94 4.66 -22.10
N GLU A 164 10.06 4.77 -23.09
CA GLU A 164 9.84 5.99 -23.84
C GLU A 164 8.87 6.92 -23.09
N VAL A 165 9.26 8.18 -22.95
CA VAL A 165 8.44 9.20 -22.30
C VAL A 165 7.38 9.69 -23.28
N HIS A 166 6.13 9.68 -22.83
CA HIS A 166 4.97 10.17 -23.55
C HIS A 166 4.33 11.33 -22.81
N GLU A 167 3.72 12.27 -23.53
CA GLU A 167 2.92 13.36 -22.98
C GLU A 167 1.44 13.20 -23.38
N PRO A 168 0.48 13.72 -22.59
CA PRO A 168 -0.93 13.69 -22.96
C PRO A 168 -1.19 14.60 -24.17
N ALA A 169 -1.87 14.06 -25.17
CA ALA A 169 -2.31 14.85 -26.32
C ALA A 169 -3.65 15.56 -26.00
N PRO A 170 -3.91 16.77 -26.55
CA PRO A 170 -5.15 17.51 -26.33
C PRO A 170 -6.43 16.75 -26.75
N GLY A 171 -6.33 15.77 -27.65
CA GLY A 171 -7.43 14.96 -28.15
C GLY A 171 -7.68 13.65 -27.37
N GLY A 172 -7.00 13.45 -26.25
CA GLY A 172 -6.97 12.16 -25.55
C GLY A 172 -5.95 11.21 -26.18
N GLY A 173 -5.16 10.55 -25.34
CA GLY A 173 -4.07 9.67 -25.77
C GLY A 173 -2.68 10.19 -25.40
N LEU A 174 -1.67 9.38 -25.73
CA LEU A 174 -0.27 9.62 -25.38
C LEU A 174 0.54 9.88 -26.64
N ARG A 175 1.33 10.96 -26.64
CA ARG A 175 2.25 11.34 -27.71
C ARG A 175 3.69 11.08 -27.28
N ALA A 176 4.42 10.30 -28.06
CA ALA A 176 5.84 10.04 -27.84
C ALA A 176 6.65 11.35 -27.86
N THR A 177 7.56 11.51 -26.89
CA THR A 177 8.47 12.67 -26.81
C THR A 177 9.84 12.38 -27.42
N GLY A 178 10.15 11.12 -27.75
CA GLY A 178 11.47 10.67 -28.17
C GLY A 178 12.52 10.60 -27.05
N ARG A 179 12.18 11.00 -25.83
CA ARG A 179 13.06 10.85 -24.65
C ARG A 179 12.93 9.46 -24.06
N ARG A 180 14.05 8.87 -23.62
CA ARG A 180 14.03 7.68 -22.76
C ARG A 180 14.35 8.05 -21.31
N ALA A 181 13.53 7.56 -20.42
CA ALA A 181 13.67 7.79 -18.99
C ALA A 181 13.12 6.60 -18.21
N TYR A 182 13.34 6.60 -16.90
CA TYR A 182 12.63 5.75 -15.96
C TYR A 182 12.12 6.63 -14.83
N ARG A 183 11.03 6.23 -14.17
CA ARG A 183 10.65 6.86 -12.90
C ARG A 183 11.47 6.21 -11.79
N ASP A 184 12.12 7.01 -10.95
CA ASP A 184 12.68 6.47 -9.71
C ASP A 184 11.56 6.12 -8.71
N ALA A 185 11.93 5.57 -7.56
CA ALA A 185 10.97 5.19 -6.52
C ALA A 185 10.21 6.39 -5.94
N ASP A 186 10.73 7.59 -6.21
CA ASP A 186 10.22 8.87 -5.77
C ASP A 186 9.23 9.46 -6.80
N GLY A 187 9.02 8.74 -7.92
CA GLY A 187 8.19 9.16 -9.04
C GLY A 187 8.87 10.21 -9.92
N VAL A 188 10.09 10.64 -9.59
CA VAL A 188 10.87 11.60 -10.35
C VAL A 188 11.37 10.93 -11.62
N LEU A 189 11.17 11.61 -12.75
CA LEU A 189 11.61 11.13 -14.03
C LEU A 189 13.13 11.30 -14.15
N ARG A 190 13.87 10.21 -14.30
CA ARG A 190 15.32 10.19 -14.48
C ARG A 190 15.66 9.82 -15.91
N PRO A 191 16.46 10.64 -16.63
CA PRO A 191 16.86 10.31 -17.98
C PRO A 191 17.70 9.03 -17.98
N VAL A 192 17.49 8.18 -18.99
CA VAL A 192 18.43 7.10 -19.28
C VAL A 192 19.59 7.78 -19.99
N ALA A 193 20.79 7.74 -19.40
CA ALA A 193 21.99 8.18 -20.12
C ALA A 193 22.00 7.45 -21.46
N ALA A 194 22.09 8.21 -22.56
CA ALA A 194 22.36 7.60 -23.85
C ALA A 194 23.63 6.78 -23.64
N GLN A 195 23.55 5.45 -23.73
CA GLN A 195 24.75 4.66 -23.86
C GLN A 195 25.37 5.16 -25.16
N SER A 196 26.37 6.05 -25.05
CA SER A 196 27.32 6.20 -26.12
C SER A 196 27.89 4.82 -26.28
N VAL A 197 27.61 4.21 -27.43
CA VAL A 197 28.42 3.11 -27.91
C VAL A 197 29.84 3.67 -27.92
N ASN A 198 30.65 3.17 -26.97
CA ASN A 198 32.01 3.59 -26.58
C ASN A 198 32.10 4.71 -25.52
N GLY A 199 32.69 4.38 -24.36
CA GLY A 199 33.35 5.37 -23.50
C GLY A 199 33.17 5.19 -21.99
N TYR A 200 34.08 4.41 -21.39
CA TYR A 200 34.29 4.16 -19.96
C TYR A 200 34.64 5.44 -19.14
N PRO A 201 34.56 5.37 -17.80
CA PRO A 201 35.80 5.47 -17.01
C PRO A 201 36.10 4.25 -16.14
#